data_AF-A0A927VPZ2-F1
#
_entry.id   AF-A0A927VPZ2-F1
#
_cell.length_a   1.000
_cell.length_b   1.000
_cell.length_c   1.000
_cell.angle_alpha   90.00
_cell.angle_beta   90.00
_cell.angle_gamma   90.00
#
_symmetry.space_group_name_H-M   'P 1'
#
loop_
_entity.id
_entity.type
_entity.pdbx_description
1 polymer ?
#
loop_
_entity_poly.entity_id
_entity_poly.type
_entity_poly.pdbx_seq_one_letter_code
_entity_poly.pdbx_strand_id
1 'polypeptide(L)'
;MNAERRYDGMNIFDDQIAELADLLIGVEGIKSTYKARRDKAWVRKIGNEDLRDALLRMPDIQIYIIVTLIFEDKSILDIRNEKNMSPSGIRREIRSMHDTLIRKM
;
A
#
# COMPACT_ATOMS: atom_id res chain seq x y z
N MET A 1 -33.24 -7.28 -0.97
CA MET A 1 -31.93 -7.79 -1.41
C MET A 1 -31.02 -6.62 -1.78
N ASN A 2 -30.23 -6.08 -0.85
CA ASN A 2 -29.25 -5.02 -1.15
C ASN A 2 -28.03 -5.02 -0.20
N ALA A 3 -27.91 -6.05 0.64
CA ALA A 3 -26.79 -6.17 1.58
C ALA A 3 -25.58 -6.89 0.93
N GLU A 4 -25.81 -7.86 0.04
CA GLU A 4 -24.75 -8.69 -0.53
C GLU A 4 -23.74 -7.91 -1.38
N ARG A 5 -24.19 -6.94 -2.20
CA ARG A 5 -23.27 -6.15 -3.06
C ARG A 5 -22.30 -5.25 -2.30
N ARG A 6 -22.58 -4.91 -1.03
CA ARG A 6 -21.67 -4.10 -0.21
C ARG A 6 -20.55 -4.93 0.39
N TYR A 7 -20.78 -6.22 0.64
CA TYR A 7 -19.78 -7.14 1.17
C TYR A 7 -18.70 -7.46 0.14
N ASP A 8 -19.09 -7.75 -1.11
CA ASP A 8 -18.13 -8.13 -2.16
C ASP A 8 -17.06 -7.05 -2.41
N GLY A 9 -17.47 -5.78 -2.47
CA GLY A 9 -16.55 -4.66 -2.72
C GLY A 9 -15.68 -4.26 -1.52
N MET A 10 -16.05 -4.66 -0.30
CA MET A 10 -15.20 -4.51 0.90
C MET A 10 -14.21 -5.66 1.00
N ASN A 11 -14.65 -6.90 0.78
CA ASN A 11 -13.79 -8.08 0.79
C ASN A 11 -12.65 -7.95 -0.23
N ILE A 12 -12.97 -7.59 -1.49
CA ILE A 12 -11.94 -7.37 -2.53
C ILE A 12 -10.91 -6.31 -2.11
N PHE A 13 -11.36 -5.28 -1.41
CA PHE A 13 -10.47 -4.20 -1.00
C PHE A 13 -9.54 -4.62 0.14
N ASP A 14 -10.05 -5.37 1.11
CA ASP A 14 -9.24 -5.91 2.21
C ASP A 14 -8.27 -6.99 1.69
N ASP A 15 -8.69 -7.82 0.74
CA ASP A 15 -7.85 -8.80 0.04
C ASP A 15 -6.69 -8.12 -0.68
N GLN A 16 -6.95 -7.02 -1.40
CA GLN A 16 -5.89 -6.25 -2.08
C GLN A 16 -4.87 -5.65 -1.11
N ILE A 17 -5.31 -5.23 0.09
CA ILE A 17 -4.39 -4.73 1.12
C ILE A 17 -3.57 -5.90 1.69
N ALA A 18 -4.20 -7.04 1.96
CA ALA A 18 -3.53 -8.23 2.48
C ALA A 18 -2.44 -8.73 1.51
N GLU A 19 -2.76 -8.85 0.22
CA GLU A 19 -1.80 -9.26 -0.80
C GLU A 19 -0.62 -8.28 -0.94
N LEU A 20 -0.88 -6.97 -0.86
CA LEU A 20 0.18 -5.95 -0.83
C LEU A 20 1.05 -6.08 0.42
N ALA A 21 0.43 -6.34 1.58
CA ALA A 21 1.13 -6.52 2.84
C ALA A 21 2.03 -7.77 2.79
N ASP A 22 1.52 -8.89 2.30
CA ASP A 22 2.25 -10.14 2.17
C ASP A 22 3.46 -10.00 1.23
N LEU A 23 3.28 -9.36 0.07
CA LEU A 23 4.38 -9.08 -0.85
C LEU A 23 5.49 -8.26 -0.16
N LEU A 24 5.10 -7.16 0.50
CA LEU A 24 6.07 -6.25 1.10
C LEU A 24 6.76 -6.90 2.29
N ILE A 25 6.01 -7.48 3.23
CA ILE A 25 6.55 -8.14 4.42
C ILE A 25 7.43 -9.34 4.05
N GLY A 26 7.13 -10.01 2.94
CA GLY A 26 7.96 -11.09 2.38
C GLY A 26 9.37 -10.64 1.95
N VAL A 27 9.60 -9.34 1.76
CA VAL A 27 10.94 -8.81 1.49
C VAL A 27 11.71 -8.60 2.78
N GLU A 28 12.78 -9.40 2.93
CA GLU A 28 13.64 -9.39 4.11
C GLU A 28 14.12 -7.97 4.44
N GLY A 29 13.87 -7.55 5.69
CA GLY A 29 14.34 -6.28 6.20
C GLY A 29 13.65 -5.03 5.66
N ILE A 30 12.54 -5.13 4.92
CA ILE A 30 11.87 -3.94 4.38
C ILE A 30 11.36 -3.00 5.48
N LYS A 31 10.71 -3.56 6.52
CA LYS A 31 10.10 -2.79 7.62
C LYS A 31 11.18 -2.17 8.51
N SER A 32 12.32 -2.86 8.70
CA SER A 32 13.48 -2.30 9.42
C SER A 32 14.16 -1.19 8.61
N THR A 33 14.27 -1.35 7.30
CA THR A 33 14.82 -0.34 6.39
C THR A 33 13.97 0.94 6.40
N TYR A 34 12.64 0.81 6.36
CA TYR A 34 11.71 1.93 6.56
C TYR A 34 11.90 2.59 7.94
N LYS A 35 11.90 1.81 9.03
CA LYS A 35 12.01 2.37 10.39
C LYS A 35 13.31 3.15 10.60
N ALA A 36 14.40 2.74 9.97
CA ALA A 36 15.68 3.45 10.02
C ALA A 36 15.66 4.79 9.26
N ARG A 37 14.74 4.95 8.29
CA ARG A 37 14.63 6.13 7.42
C ARG A 37 13.16 6.41 7.10
N ARG A 38 12.54 7.27 7.89
CA ARG A 38 11.11 7.65 7.75
C ARG A 38 10.78 8.50 6.51
N ASP A 39 11.68 8.59 5.54
CA ASP A 39 11.51 9.33 4.28
C ASP A 39 11.55 8.36 3.07
N LYS A 40 11.14 8.82 1.88
CA LYS A 40 11.12 7.98 0.66
C LYS A 40 12.50 7.39 0.29
N ALA A 41 13.60 7.79 0.95
CA ALA A 41 14.92 7.25 0.67
C ALA A 41 15.09 5.79 1.11
N TRP A 42 14.23 5.26 2.00
CA TRP A 42 14.25 3.83 2.37
C TRP A 42 14.07 2.91 1.16
N VAL A 43 13.28 3.34 0.16
CA VAL A 43 13.02 2.56 -1.06
C VAL A 43 14.33 2.23 -1.80
N ARG A 44 15.29 3.16 -1.83
CA ARG A 44 16.58 2.97 -2.51
C ARG A 44 17.47 1.90 -1.87
N LYS A 45 17.11 1.41 -0.69
CA LYS A 45 17.86 0.40 0.06
C LYS A 45 17.23 -0.99 0.01
N ILE A 46 16.09 -1.13 -0.68
CA ILE A 46 15.48 -2.43 -0.94
C ILE A 46 16.41 -3.24 -1.86
N GLY A 47 16.71 -4.48 -1.46
CA GLY A 47 17.56 -5.40 -2.22
C GLY A 47 16.87 -6.00 -3.43
N ASN A 48 15.54 -6.22 -3.36
CA ASN A 48 14.73 -6.63 -4.50
C ASN A 48 14.63 -5.48 -5.51
N GLU A 49 15.28 -5.63 -6.66
CA GLU A 49 15.41 -4.56 -7.66
C GLU A 49 14.08 -4.23 -8.35
N ASP A 50 13.28 -5.24 -8.69
CA ASP A 50 11.97 -5.05 -9.33
C ASP A 50 11.01 -4.30 -8.40
N LEU A 51 10.96 -4.69 -7.12
CA LEU A 51 10.16 -4.01 -6.12
C LEU A 51 10.65 -2.58 -5.89
N ARG A 52 11.97 -2.39 -5.80
CA ARG A 52 12.58 -1.07 -5.63
C ARG A 52 12.19 -0.15 -6.77
N ASP A 53 12.32 -0.60 -8.01
CA ASP A 53 12.02 0.18 -9.19
C ASP A 53 10.52 0.50 -9.30
N ALA A 54 9.66 -0.47 -8.99
CA ALA A 54 8.22 -0.26 -8.94
C ALA A 54 7.85 0.82 -7.91
N LEU A 55 8.36 0.72 -6.68
CA LEU A 55 8.11 1.70 -5.61
C LEU A 55 8.72 3.08 -5.92
N LEU A 56 9.88 3.17 -6.57
CA LEU A 56 10.48 4.44 -6.96
C LEU A 56 9.63 5.20 -7.99
N ARG A 57 8.93 4.48 -8.86
CA ARG A 57 8.02 5.06 -9.87
C ARG A 57 6.66 5.46 -9.29
N MET A 58 6.34 5.06 -8.06
CA MET A 58 5.07 5.39 -7.44
C MET A 58 4.99 6.87 -7.03
N PRO A 59 3.81 7.50 -7.22
CA PRO A 59 3.47 8.78 -6.62
C PRO A 59 3.61 8.75 -5.09
N ASP A 60 3.96 9.90 -4.50
CA ASP A 60 4.17 10.00 -3.05
C ASP A 60 2.93 9.62 -2.23
N ILE A 61 1.72 9.82 -2.77
CA ILE A 61 0.49 9.41 -2.09
C ILE A 61 0.38 7.90 -1.95
N GLN A 62 0.85 7.13 -2.94
CA GLN A 62 0.82 5.67 -2.91
C GLN A 62 1.83 5.14 -1.89
N ILE A 63 3.04 5.71 -1.87
CA ILE A 63 4.04 5.41 -0.83
C ILE A 63 3.52 5.73 0.57
N TYR A 64 2.85 6.87 0.73
CA TYR A 64 2.24 7.25 2.00
C TYR A 64 1.17 6.23 2.45
N ILE A 65 0.30 5.78 1.54
CA ILE A 65 -0.73 4.77 1.85
C ILE A 65 -0.07 3.45 2.29
N ILE A 66 0.95 2.96 1.56
CA ILE A 66 1.71 1.75 1.91
C ILE A 66 2.29 1.87 3.32
N VAL A 67 3.01 2.96 3.58
CA VAL A 67 3.66 3.17 4.87
C VAL A 67 2.63 3.21 6.00
N THR A 68 1.54 3.96 5.79
CA THR A 68 0.50 4.16 6.81
C THR A 68 -0.20 2.84 7.15
N LEU A 69 -0.66 2.09 6.15
CA LEU A 69 -1.45 0.88 6.38
C LEU A 69 -0.59 -0.33 6.77
N ILE A 70 0.58 -0.49 6.17
CA ILE A 70 1.34 -1.76 6.22
C ILE A 70 2.51 -1.67 7.21
N PHE A 71 3.12 -0.50 7.37
CA PHE A 71 4.30 -0.35 8.22
C PHE A 71 4.02 0.34 9.55
N GLU A 72 3.07 1.27 9.58
CA GLU A 72 2.66 2.01 10.77
C GLU A 72 1.42 1.42 11.45
N ASP A 73 0.81 0.39 10.86
CA ASP A 73 -0.38 -0.29 11.38
C ASP A 73 -1.53 0.71 11.67
N LYS A 74 -1.60 1.81 10.90
CA LYS A 74 -2.63 2.85 10.99
C LYS A 74 -3.83 2.53 10.11
N SER A 75 -4.93 3.22 10.38
CA SER A 75 -6.20 2.99 9.71
C SER A 75 -6.38 3.83 8.45
N ILE A 76 -7.34 3.43 7.62
CA ILE A 76 -7.80 4.22 6.48
C ILE A 76 -8.37 5.58 6.92
N LEU A 77 -8.94 5.67 8.13
CA LEU A 77 -9.44 6.94 8.66
C LEU A 77 -8.31 7.94 8.85
N ASP A 78 -7.13 7.49 9.26
CA ASP A 78 -5.95 8.35 9.41
C ASP A 78 -5.54 8.96 8.07
N ILE A 79 -5.52 8.14 7.00
CA ILE A 79 -5.25 8.60 5.63
C ILE A 79 -6.28 9.63 5.18
N ARG A 80 -7.57 9.39 5.46
CA ARG A 80 -8.64 10.33 5.10
C ARG A 80 -8.44 11.68 5.77
N ASN A 81 -8.13 11.67 7.06
CA ASN A 81 -7.97 12.88 7.87
C ASN A 81 -6.71 13.65 7.48
N GLU A 82 -5.57 12.96 7.28
CA GLU A 82 -4.29 13.59 7.02
C GLU A 82 -4.11 14.04 5.55
N LYS A 83 -4.75 13.34 4.60
CA LYS A 83 -4.60 13.62 3.15
C LYS A 83 -5.86 14.13 2.48
N ASN A 84 -6.94 14.37 3.25
CA ASN A 84 -8.24 14.81 2.74
C ASN A 84 -8.74 13.94 1.56
N MET A 85 -8.49 12.63 1.63
CA MET A 85 -8.88 11.69 0.58
C MET A 85 -10.27 11.11 0.84
N SER A 86 -11.02 10.91 -0.23
CA SER A 86 -12.27 10.15 -0.15
C SER A 86 -11.99 8.64 -0.05
N PRO A 87 -12.90 7.85 0.55
CA PRO A 87 -12.78 6.39 0.55
C PRO A 87 -12.70 5.76 -0.84
N SER A 88 -13.32 6.37 -1.86
CA SER A 88 -13.21 5.91 -3.26
C SER A 88 -11.85 6.25 -3.87
N GLY A 89 -11.26 7.39 -3.52
CA GLY A 89 -9.91 7.76 -3.93
C GLY A 89 -8.86 6.80 -3.37
N ILE A 90 -8.92 6.52 -2.06
CA ILE A 90 -8.01 5.56 -1.41
C ILE A 90 -8.10 4.18 -2.05
N ARG A 91 -9.33 3.70 -2.29
CA ARG A 91 -9.57 2.42 -3.00
C ARG A 91 -8.96 2.39 -4.39
N ARG A 92 -9.05 3.47 -5.15
CA ARG A 92 -8.45 3.57 -6.48
C ARG A 92 -6.94 3.51 -6.42
N GLU A 93 -6.32 4.22 -5.47
CA GLU A 93 -4.87 4.18 -5.30
C GLU A 93 -4.39 2.77 -4.90
N ILE A 94 -5.08 2.10 -3.98
CA ILE A 94 -4.76 0.72 -3.58
C ILE A 94 -4.86 -0.25 -4.76
N ARG A 95 -5.92 -0.16 -5.55
CA ARG A 95 -6.04 -0.97 -6.77
C ARG A 95 -4.90 -0.68 -7.76
N SER A 96 -4.54 0.58 -7.95
CA SER A 96 -3.43 0.96 -8.84
C SER A 96 -2.09 0.41 -8.35
N MET A 97 -1.84 0.44 -7.04
CA MET A 97 -0.64 -0.15 -6.44
C MET A 97 -0.62 -1.66 -6.61
N HIS A 98 -1.74 -2.32 -6.35
CA HIS A 98 -1.93 -3.76 -6.53
C HIS A 98 -1.65 -4.21 -7.97
N ASP A 99 -2.25 -3.53 -8.96
CA ASP A 99 -1.99 -3.82 -10.38
C ASP A 99 -0.52 -3.58 -10.77
N THR A 100 0.18 -2.68 -10.08
CA THR A 100 1.59 -2.37 -10.35
C THR A 100 2.54 -3.38 -9.70
N LEU A 101 2.25 -3.80 -8.48
CA LEU A 101 3.15 -4.61 -7.65
C LEU A 101 2.89 -6.11 -7.73
N ILE A 102 1.65 -6.52 -7.96
CA ILE A 102 1.24 -7.94 -7.94
C ILE A 102 1.04 -8.49 -9.34
N ARG A 103 0.46 -7.70 -10.25
CA ARG A 103 0.10 -8.18 -11.60
C ARG A 103 1.14 -7.93 -12.68
N LYS A 104 2.08 -7.02 -12.43
CA LYS A 104 3.06 -6.57 -13.43
C LYS A 104 4.52 -6.87 -13.06
N MET A 105 4.75 -7.36 -11.85
CA MET A 105 6.02 -7.96 -11.42
C MET A 105 5.97 -9.45 -11.70
#